data_AF-A0A3R9P8S4-F1
#
_entry.id   AF-A0A3R9P8S4-F1
#
_cell.length_a   1.000
_cell.length_b   1.000
_cell.length_c   1.000
_cell.angle_alpha   90.00
_cell.angle_beta   90.00
_cell.angle_gamma   90.00
#
_symmetry.space_group_name_H-M   'P 1'
#
loop_
_entity.id
_entity.type
_entity.pdbx_description
1 polymer ?
#
loop_
_entity_poly.entity_id
_entity_poly.type
_entity_poly.pdbx_seq_one_letter_code
_entity_poly.pdbx_strand_id
1 'polypeptide(L)'
;MKYADFLTSQTQPEPPAGLSPILEALWYAGRDEWHRAHTIAQDNEHDAPHNWLHAFLHRQEGDAGNAAYWYRRANRPVFNGSLRREWEEMVRNQLPD
;
A
#
# COMPACT_ATOMS: atom_id res chain seq x y z
N MET A 1 6.87 -2.51 -15.06
CA MET A 1 5.41 -2.43 -15.29
C MET A 1 5.01 -0.97 -15.27
N LYS A 2 4.13 -0.47 -16.14
CA LYS A 2 3.63 0.91 -16.05
C LYS A 2 2.44 1.00 -15.09
N TYR A 3 2.16 2.18 -14.55
CA TYR A 3 1.00 2.39 -13.66
C TYR A 3 -0.33 1.93 -14.27
N ALA A 4 -0.56 2.21 -15.56
CA ALA A 4 -1.77 1.78 -16.26
C ALA A 4 -1.92 0.25 -16.32
N ASP A 5 -0.81 -0.46 -16.53
CA ASP A 5 -0.80 -1.93 -16.53
C ASP A 5 -1.11 -2.47 -15.12
N PHE A 6 -0.50 -1.87 -14.09
CA PHE A 6 -0.77 -2.23 -12.69
C PHE A 6 -2.25 -2.01 -12.34
N LEU A 7 -2.82 -0.88 -12.73
CA LEU A 7 -4.25 -0.59 -12.50
C LEU A 7 -5.15 -1.59 -13.22
N THR A 8 -4.83 -1.93 -14.47
CA THR A 8 -5.58 -2.94 -15.24
C THR A 8 -5.47 -4.31 -14.56
N SER A 9 -4.31 -4.65 -13.98
CA SER A 9 -4.13 -5.93 -13.31
C SER A 9 -5.04 -6.12 -12.09
N GLN A 10 -5.58 -5.05 -11.49
CA GLN A 10 -6.52 -5.19 -10.38
C GLN A 10 -7.85 -5.83 -10.76
N THR A 11 -8.16 -6.02 -12.03
CA THR A 11 -9.34 -6.78 -12.46
C THR A 11 -9.08 -8.28 -12.56
N GLN A 12 -7.84 -8.72 -12.36
CA GLN A 12 -7.45 -10.13 -12.42
C GLN A 12 -7.72 -10.83 -11.07
N PRO A 13 -7.85 -12.17 -11.05
CA PRO A 13 -8.06 -12.91 -9.81
C PRO A 13 -6.83 -12.96 -8.91
N GLU A 14 -5.63 -12.77 -9.48
CA GLU A 14 -4.35 -12.84 -8.77
C GLU A 14 -3.42 -11.70 -9.22
N PRO A 15 -2.49 -11.26 -8.36
CA PRO A 15 -1.50 -10.26 -8.76
C PRO A 15 -0.60 -10.79 -9.89
N PRO A 16 -0.07 -9.90 -10.75
CA PRO A 16 0.96 -10.26 -11.71
C PRO A 16 2.14 -10.98 -11.05
N ALA A 17 2.64 -12.05 -11.69
CA ALA A 17 3.84 -12.72 -11.21
C ALA A 17 5.05 -11.77 -11.23
N GLY A 18 5.91 -11.88 -10.20
CA GLY A 18 7.16 -11.12 -10.11
C GLY A 18 7.01 -9.67 -9.65
N LEU A 19 5.85 -9.28 -9.09
CA LEU A 19 5.77 -8.04 -8.32
C LEU A 19 6.72 -8.08 -7.12
N SER A 20 7.27 -6.92 -6.75
CA SER A 20 7.94 -6.77 -5.46
C SER A 20 6.92 -6.94 -4.33
N PRO A 21 7.36 -7.31 -3.10
CA PRO A 21 6.45 -7.46 -1.96
C PRO A 21 5.56 -6.24 -1.74
N ILE A 22 6.11 -5.02 -1.83
CA ILE A 22 5.35 -3.79 -1.68
C ILE A 22 4.29 -3.59 -2.77
N LEU A 23 4.60 -3.91 -4.04
CA LEU A 23 3.62 -3.81 -5.13
C LEU A 23 2.53 -4.87 -5.02
N GLU A 24 2.87 -6.08 -4.58
CA GLU A 24 1.89 -7.14 -4.31
C GLU A 24 0.95 -6.71 -3.17
N ALA A 25 1.50 -6.19 -2.07
CA ALA A 25 0.71 -5.72 -0.94
C ALA A 25 -0.20 -4.54 -1.33
N LEU A 26 0.30 -3.59 -2.14
CA LEU A 26 -0.50 -2.50 -2.70
C LEU A 26 -1.58 -3.01 -3.67
N TRP A 27 -1.33 -4.10 -4.39
CA TRP A 27 -2.33 -4.71 -5.28
C TRP A 27 -3.53 -5.22 -4.47
N TYR A 28 -3.29 -5.94 -3.36
CA TYR A 28 -4.34 -6.37 -2.44
C TYR A 28 -5.04 -5.18 -1.75
N ALA A 29 -4.26 -4.20 -1.27
CA ALA A 29 -4.80 -3.03 -0.59
C ALA A 29 -5.76 -2.21 -1.48
N GLY A 30 -5.46 -2.11 -2.78
CA GLY A 30 -6.30 -1.43 -3.77
C GLY A 30 -7.63 -2.13 -4.05
N ARG A 31 -7.73 -3.41 -3.68
CA ARG A 31 -8.92 -4.28 -3.85
C ARG A 31 -9.67 -4.52 -2.53
N ASP A 32 -9.37 -3.73 -1.51
CA ASP A 32 -9.90 -3.90 -0.15
C ASP A 32 -9.58 -5.28 0.49
N GLU A 33 -8.56 -5.99 -0.01
CA GLU A 33 -8.11 -7.29 0.52
C GLU A 33 -7.13 -7.09 1.69
N TRP A 34 -7.55 -6.35 2.73
CA TRP A 34 -6.67 -5.80 3.78
C TRP A 34 -5.84 -6.85 4.51
N HIS A 35 -6.42 -8.02 4.82
CA HIS A 35 -5.70 -9.08 5.52
C HIS A 35 -4.42 -9.51 4.79
N ARG A 36 -4.50 -9.66 3.47
CA ARG A 36 -3.34 -10.07 2.65
C ARG A 36 -2.30 -8.97 2.56
N ALA A 37 -2.76 -7.72 2.39
CA ALA A 37 -1.88 -6.56 2.38
C ALA A 37 -1.15 -6.39 3.73
N HIS A 38 -1.86 -6.58 4.85
CA HIS A 38 -1.27 -6.55 6.20
C HIS A 38 -0.23 -7.63 6.41
N THR A 39 -0.50 -8.88 6.03
CA THR A 39 0.48 -9.96 6.16
C THR A 39 1.80 -9.60 5.49
N ILE A 40 1.75 -9.11 4.25
CA ILE A 40 2.97 -8.73 3.52
C ILE A 40 3.63 -7.50 4.17
N ALA A 41 2.85 -6.51 4.60
CA ALA A 41 3.38 -5.33 5.27
C ALA A 41 4.08 -5.70 6.60
N GLN A 42 3.51 -6.62 7.39
CA GLN A 42 4.05 -7.12 8.66
C GLN A 42 5.40 -7.81 8.48
N ASP A 43 5.52 -8.65 7.45
CA ASP A 43 6.77 -9.34 7.14
C ASP A 43 7.90 -8.39 6.72
N ASN A 44 7.58 -7.13 6.39
CA ASN A 44 8.50 -6.15 5.82
C ASN A 44 8.56 -4.81 6.59
N GLU A 45 8.16 -4.77 7.87
CA GLU A 45 8.14 -3.55 8.70
C GLU A 45 9.50 -2.87 8.97
N HIS A 46 10.58 -3.46 8.46
CA HIS A 46 11.93 -2.94 8.55
C HIS A 46 12.20 -1.79 7.57
N ASP A 47 11.36 -1.60 6.53
CA ASP A 47 11.51 -0.51 5.56
C ASP A 47 10.37 0.52 5.60
N ALA A 48 10.65 1.73 5.10
CA ALA A 48 9.71 2.83 5.13
C ALA A 48 8.48 2.64 4.20
N PRO A 49 8.60 2.08 2.98
CA PRO A 49 7.44 1.81 2.13
C PRO A 49 6.36 0.91 2.76
N HIS A 50 6.75 -0.21 3.38
CA HIS A 50 5.79 -1.11 4.01
C HIS A 50 5.19 -0.50 5.29
N ASN A 51 5.98 0.27 6.05
CA ASN A 51 5.45 1.06 7.17
C ASN A 51 4.44 2.12 6.70
N TRP A 52 4.63 2.72 5.51
CA TRP A 52 3.66 3.67 4.94
C TRP A 52 2.38 2.93 4.51
N LEU A 53 2.50 1.76 3.89
CA LEU A 53 1.36 0.90 3.56
C LEU A 53 0.56 0.51 4.81
N HIS A 54 1.21 0.12 5.90
CA HIS A 54 0.57 -0.15 7.20
C HIS A 54 -0.27 1.03 7.69
N ALA A 55 0.28 2.24 7.58
CA ALA A 55 -0.44 3.46 7.93
C ALA A 55 -1.71 3.65 7.09
N PHE A 56 -1.60 3.41 5.78
CA PHE A 56 -2.74 3.46 4.86
C PHE A 56 -3.81 2.41 5.19
N LEU A 57 -3.42 1.17 5.47
CA LEU A 57 -4.36 0.09 5.78
C LEU A 57 -5.17 0.41 7.04
N HIS A 58 -4.52 0.90 8.10
CA HIS A 58 -5.25 1.33 9.30
C HIS A 58 -6.12 2.57 9.06
N ARG A 59 -5.74 3.49 8.15
CA ARG A 59 -6.68 4.56 7.74
C ARG A 59 -7.90 4.00 7.02
N GLN A 60 -7.71 3.01 6.15
CA GLN A 60 -8.78 2.35 5.40
C GLN A 60 -9.76 1.64 6.33
N GLU A 61 -9.25 1.08 7.44
CA GLU A 61 -10.03 0.46 8.53
C GLU A 61 -10.69 1.46 9.49
N GLY A 62 -10.29 2.75 9.45
CA GLY A 62 -10.77 3.78 10.36
C GLY A 62 -10.02 3.87 11.70
N ASP A 63 -8.90 3.17 11.87
CA ASP A 63 -8.04 3.24 13.04
C ASP A 63 -7.00 4.36 12.90
N ALA A 64 -7.46 5.60 13.14
CA ALA A 64 -6.61 6.79 13.03
C ALA A 64 -5.41 6.78 14.01
N GLY A 65 -5.57 6.17 15.19
CA GLY A 65 -4.53 6.12 16.21
C GLY A 65 -3.35 5.25 15.78
N ASN A 66 -3.66 4.04 15.28
CA ASN A 66 -2.65 3.12 14.79
C ASN A 66 -2.07 3.60 13.46
N ALA A 67 -2.90 4.16 12.57
CA ALA A 67 -2.40 4.81 11.35
C ALA A 67 -1.33 5.87 11.67
N ALA A 68 -1.56 6.75 12.65
CA ALA A 68 -0.60 7.77 13.07
C ALA A 68 0.71 7.17 13.62
N TYR A 69 0.64 6.03 14.33
CA TYR A 69 1.82 5.28 14.75
C TYR A 69 2.68 4.84 13.54
N TRP A 70 2.05 4.27 12.52
CA TRP A 70 2.74 3.76 11.34
C TRP A 70 3.26 4.86 10.41
N TYR A 71 2.55 5.98 10.27
CA TYR A 71 3.08 7.16 9.57
C TYR A 71 4.40 7.63 10.18
N ARG A 72 4.47 7.66 11.52
CA ARG A 72 5.71 8.00 12.23
C ARG A 72 6.81 6.96 11.96
N ARG A 73 6.49 5.66 11.96
CA ARG A 73 7.44 4.57 11.60
C ARG A 73 7.95 4.73 10.16
N ALA A 74 7.11 5.19 9.25
CA ALA A 74 7.47 5.47 7.87
C ALA A 74 8.25 6.80 7.69
N ASN A 75 8.45 7.58 8.75
CA ASN A 75 9.00 8.93 8.71
C ASN A 75 8.23 9.88 7.77
N ARG A 76 6.89 9.80 7.82
CA ARG A 76 5.99 10.62 6.99
C ARG A 76 4.93 11.31 7.86
N PRO A 77 4.44 12.50 7.48
CA PRO A 77 3.23 13.05 8.06
C PRO A 77 2.02 12.18 7.69
N VAL A 78 0.94 12.27 8.48
CA VAL A 78 -0.35 11.70 8.11
C VAL A 78 -0.78 12.27 6.76
N PHE A 79 -1.18 11.41 5.84
CA PHE A 79 -1.54 11.83 4.50
C PHE A 79 -2.80 12.70 4.51
N ASN A 80 -2.69 13.91 3.95
CA ASN A 80 -3.79 14.85 3.86
C ASN A 80 -4.50 14.73 2.50
N GLY A 81 -5.40 13.77 2.39
CA GLY A 81 -6.18 13.51 1.18
C GLY A 81 -6.97 12.20 1.23
N SER A 82 -7.63 11.87 0.12
CA SER A 82 -8.38 10.62 -0.01
C SER A 82 -7.47 9.40 0.04
N LEU A 83 -7.97 8.28 0.57
CA LEU A 83 -7.32 6.96 0.51
C LEU A 83 -6.85 6.63 -0.91
N ARG A 84 -7.69 6.86 -1.92
CA ARG A 84 -7.34 6.54 -3.31
C ARG A 84 -6.11 7.30 -3.81
N ARG A 85 -5.97 8.58 -3.49
CA ARG A 85 -4.78 9.38 -3.87
C ARG A 85 -3.52 8.89 -3.16
N GLU A 86 -3.62 8.60 -1.86
CA GLU A 86 -2.48 8.05 -1.12
C GLU A 86 -2.00 6.74 -1.72
N TRP A 87 -2.92 5.81 -1.96
CA TRP A 87 -2.64 4.53 -2.58
C TRP A 87 -2.01 4.69 -3.97
N GLU A 88 -2.52 5.62 -4.79
CA GLU A 88 -1.95 5.90 -6.11
C GLU A 88 -0.51 6.43 -6.01
N GLU A 89 -0.23 7.33 -5.07
CA GLU A 89 1.13 7.81 -4.83
C GLU A 89 2.06 6.69 -4.39
N MET A 90 1.61 5.79 -3.51
CA MET A 90 2.40 4.62 -3.11
C MET A 90 2.78 3.76 -4.32
N VAL A 91 1.80 3.40 -5.16
CA VAL A 91 2.03 2.56 -6.34
C VAL A 91 2.97 3.24 -7.31
N ARG A 92 2.75 4.53 -7.61
CA ARG A 92 3.60 5.28 -8.55
C ARG A 92 5.04 5.39 -8.06
N ASN A 93 5.26 5.55 -6.77
CA ASN A 93 6.61 5.57 -6.18
C ASN A 93 7.35 4.22 -6.30
N GLN A 94 6.65 3.12 -6.61
CA GLN A 94 7.25 1.79 -6.79
C GLN A 94 7.41 1.38 -8.26
N LEU A 95 6.94 2.21 -9.20
CA LEU A 95 7.00 1.92 -10.63
C LEU A 95 7.88 2.96 -11.33
N PRO A 96 8.53 2.60 -12.46
CA PRO A 96 9.23 3.58 -13.28
C PRO A 96 8.24 4.61 -13.86
N ASP A 97 8.76 5.81 -14.16
CA ASP A 97 8.04 6.90 -14.82
C ASP A 97 7.32 6.48 -16.12
#